data_AF-A0A4V2JVP0-F1
#
_entry.id   AF-A0A4V2JVP0-F1
#
_cell.length_a   1.000
_cell.length_b   1.000
_cell.length_c   1.000
_cell.angle_alpha   90.00
_cell.angle_beta   90.00
_cell.angle_gamma   90.00
#
_symmetry.space_group_name_H-M   'P 1'
#
loop_
_entity.id
_entity.type
_entity.pdbx_description
1 polymer ?
#
loop_
_entity_poly.entity_id
_entity_poly.type
_entity_poly.pdbx_seq_one_letter_code
_entity_poly.pdbx_strand_id
1 'polypeptide(L)'
;MTAAMSLPRGYVLKKAKSLCIIVILISILEWLITSVIVYIFSYYNLGVSLAISACLTPTDPVLSNSIVKSKFSQENVAPRLKNLIIGESGINDGFGLIILYISLGFIIRNQNTISKICILILKGTILSAISGILIGYVSRKALKLCYTYHLVGTENFLIYGIALTFFSVGMMDLVGGSEMVCVFFTGTAFSWDEWFILETRESRLQEVIDSLFSSTFFVFFGSRIDFSRFSFNILIGSLVILLLRRPPVFYIFRRFIPEIRNRKEALFIGWFGPIGIGALFYSLTLDKLIGTVTIDYVSIVVLCSAILHGLTVPLIKYTITKIEYDSTENLINRMIF
;
A
#
# COMPACT_ATOMS: atom_id res chain seq x y z
N MET A 1 -1.21 -9.76 3.93
CA MET A 1 -0.19 -10.84 3.99
C MET A 1 0.34 -11.22 2.62
N THR A 2 -0.54 -11.42 1.63
CA THR A 2 -0.19 -11.89 0.28
C THR A 2 0.88 -11.05 -0.41
N ALA A 3 0.77 -9.72 -0.34
CA ALA A 3 1.78 -8.80 -0.84
C ALA A 3 3.16 -8.95 -0.17
N ALA A 4 3.21 -9.24 1.14
CA ALA A 4 4.48 -9.44 1.84
C ALA A 4 5.15 -10.77 1.41
N MET A 5 4.34 -11.79 1.16
CA MET A 5 4.81 -13.13 0.81
C MET A 5 5.38 -13.21 -0.60
N SER A 6 5.04 -12.28 -1.51
CA SER A 6 5.60 -12.23 -2.86
C SER A 6 6.99 -11.59 -2.95
N LEU A 7 7.50 -11.02 -1.85
CA LEU A 7 8.81 -10.39 -1.82
C LEU A 7 9.95 -11.43 -1.84
N PRO A 8 11.06 -11.15 -2.55
CA PRO A 8 12.24 -12.03 -2.55
C PRO A 8 12.89 -12.19 -1.17
N ARG A 9 13.77 -13.18 -1.06
CA ARG A 9 14.50 -13.55 0.15
C ARG A 9 15.18 -12.36 0.80
N GLY A 10 14.71 -12.03 2.01
CA GLY A 10 15.24 -10.96 2.83
C GLY A 10 15.23 -9.59 2.15
N TYR A 11 14.29 -9.34 1.23
CA TYR A 11 14.25 -8.13 0.43
C TYR A 11 14.25 -6.85 1.28
N VAL A 12 13.47 -6.83 2.36
CA VAL A 12 13.35 -5.67 3.27
C VAL A 12 14.73 -5.27 3.84
N LEU A 13 15.56 -6.24 4.26
CA LEU A 13 16.91 -5.92 4.77
C LEU A 13 17.87 -5.55 3.65
N LYS A 14 17.85 -6.29 2.53
CA LYS A 14 18.74 -6.01 1.39
C LYS A 14 18.51 -4.63 0.78
N LYS A 15 17.29 -4.11 0.88
CA LYS A 15 16.83 -2.84 0.30
C LYS A 15 16.47 -1.79 1.35
N ALA A 16 16.95 -1.97 2.58
CA ALA A 16 16.64 -1.10 3.71
C ALA A 16 16.94 0.37 3.44
N LYS A 17 18.09 0.71 2.84
CA LYS A 17 18.44 2.10 2.51
C LYS A 17 17.34 2.81 1.72
N SER A 18 16.88 2.15 0.66
CA SER A 18 15.91 2.70 -0.28
C SER A 18 14.51 2.76 0.32
N LEU A 19 14.13 1.70 1.02
CA LEU A 19 12.86 1.62 1.74
C LEU A 19 12.79 2.68 2.84
N CYS A 20 13.87 2.90 3.61
CA CYS A 20 13.92 3.95 4.63
C CYS A 20 13.78 5.35 4.03
N ILE A 21 14.43 5.62 2.89
CA ILE A 21 14.29 6.93 2.22
C ILE A 21 12.85 7.15 1.77
N ILE A 22 12.20 6.13 1.19
CA ILE A 22 10.82 6.26 0.74
C ILE A 22 9.87 6.39 1.93
N VAL A 23 9.92 5.44 2.85
CA VAL A 23 9.00 5.37 4.00
C VAL A 23 9.15 6.54 4.95
N ILE A 24 10.35 7.10 5.13
CA ILE A 24 10.56 8.20 6.08
C ILE A 24 10.52 9.54 5.34
N LEU A 25 11.51 9.79 4.48
CA LEU A 25 11.69 11.10 3.88
C LEU A 25 10.56 11.42 2.90
N ILE A 26 10.25 10.50 1.97
CA ILE A 26 9.22 10.74 0.97
C ILE A 26 7.84 10.80 1.63
N SER A 27 7.50 9.86 2.53
CA SER A 27 6.20 9.89 3.21
C SER A 27 5.99 11.16 4.05
N ILE A 28 7.02 11.72 4.71
CA ILE A 28 6.89 13.01 5.41
C ILE A 28 6.57 14.15 4.43
N LEU A 29 7.24 14.19 3.27
CA LEU A 29 6.97 15.20 2.25
C LEU A 29 5.57 15.03 1.65
N GLU A 30 5.17 13.80 1.33
CA GLU A 30 3.82 13.47 0.86
C GLU A 30 2.77 13.91 1.88
N TRP A 31 3.00 13.64 3.17
CA TRP A 31 2.12 14.02 4.26
C TRP A 31 1.92 15.53 4.36
N LEU A 32 3.02 16.29 4.33
CA LEU A 32 2.98 17.75 4.41
C LEU A 32 2.31 18.37 3.17
N ILE A 33 2.68 17.93 1.97
CA ILE A 33 2.06 18.40 0.71
C ILE A 33 0.56 18.11 0.74
N THR A 34 0.17 16.89 1.10
CA THR A 34 -1.23 16.48 1.19
C THR A 34 -1.98 17.31 2.25
N SER A 35 -1.36 17.60 3.40
CA SER A 35 -1.99 18.41 4.45
C SER A 35 -2.32 19.83 3.99
N VAL A 36 -1.43 20.45 3.21
CA VAL A 36 -1.64 21.79 2.65
C VAL A 36 -2.77 21.76 1.62
N ILE A 37 -2.81 20.74 0.76
CA ILE A 37 -3.87 20.60 -0.23
C ILE A 37 -5.22 20.36 0.45
N VAL A 38 -5.28 19.48 1.45
CA VAL A 38 -6.50 19.25 2.24
C VAL A 38 -6.95 20.56 2.89
N TYR A 39 -6.05 21.30 3.53
CA TYR A 39 -6.38 22.57 4.19
C TYR A 39 -6.93 23.63 3.22
N ILE A 40 -6.41 23.71 1.99
CA ILE A 40 -6.85 24.69 0.98
C ILE A 40 -8.19 24.30 0.35
N PHE A 41 -8.38 23.01 0.03
CA PHE A 41 -9.53 22.51 -0.74
C PHE A 41 -10.66 21.95 0.13
N SER A 42 -10.51 22.02 1.45
CA SER A 42 -11.54 21.62 2.42
C SER A 42 -11.78 22.70 3.46
N TYR A 43 -12.82 22.52 4.26
CA TYR A 43 -13.14 23.42 5.38
C TYR A 43 -12.49 22.98 6.71
N TYR A 44 -11.62 21.97 6.68
CA TYR A 44 -11.00 21.43 7.89
C TYR A 44 -9.90 22.36 8.41
N ASN A 45 -9.76 22.42 9.74
CA ASN A 45 -8.64 23.12 10.36
C ASN A 45 -7.31 22.39 10.09
N LEU A 46 -6.19 23.03 10.43
CA LEU A 46 -4.86 22.49 10.17
C LEU A 46 -4.63 21.12 10.85
N GLY A 47 -5.08 20.96 12.09
CA GLY A 47 -4.91 19.70 12.84
C GLY A 47 -5.64 18.53 12.17
N VAL A 48 -6.91 18.72 11.81
CA VAL A 48 -7.71 17.71 11.09
C VAL A 48 -7.14 17.46 9.69
N SER A 49 -6.66 18.50 9.01
CA SER A 49 -6.02 18.36 7.69
C SER A 49 -4.75 17.49 7.78
N LEU A 50 -3.94 17.66 8.83
CA LEU A 50 -2.76 16.81 9.11
C LEU A 50 -3.16 15.36 9.43
N ALA A 51 -4.29 15.14 10.08
CA ALA A 51 -4.76 13.79 10.38
C ALA A 51 -5.34 13.10 9.15
N ILE A 52 -6.14 13.80 8.34
CA ILE A 52 -6.63 13.29 7.05
C ILE A 52 -5.45 12.96 6.12
N SER A 53 -4.47 13.86 6.02
CA SER A 53 -3.30 13.60 5.18
C SER A 53 -2.48 12.42 5.69
N ALA A 54 -2.42 12.18 7.00
CA ALA A 54 -1.79 10.99 7.56
C ALA A 54 -2.50 9.70 7.11
N CYS A 55 -3.83 9.68 7.08
CA CYS A 55 -4.61 8.56 6.52
C CYS A 55 -4.33 8.36 5.03
N LEU A 56 -4.12 9.43 4.28
CA LEU A 56 -3.89 9.38 2.83
C LEU A 56 -2.44 9.03 2.44
N THR A 57 -1.46 9.23 3.35
CA THR A 57 -0.03 9.05 3.04
C THR A 57 0.36 7.60 2.72
N PRO A 58 -0.14 6.59 3.44
CA PRO A 58 0.07 5.19 3.09
C PRO A 58 -0.42 4.85 1.68
N THR A 59 0.31 3.97 1.03
CA THR A 59 -0.02 3.49 -0.32
C THR A 59 -0.53 2.07 -0.23
N ASP A 60 -1.55 1.78 -1.03
CA ASP A 60 -2.30 0.55 -0.87
C ASP A 60 -1.59 -0.64 -1.54
N PRO A 61 -1.18 -1.66 -0.77
CA PRO A 61 -0.46 -2.81 -1.31
C PRO A 61 -1.34 -3.66 -2.22
N VAL A 62 -2.67 -3.63 -2.08
CA VAL A 62 -3.60 -4.46 -2.86
C VAL A 62 -3.78 -3.89 -4.26
N LEU A 63 -4.10 -2.61 -4.37
CA LEU A 63 -4.18 -1.86 -5.63
C LEU A 63 -2.82 -1.81 -6.33
N SER A 64 -1.74 -1.62 -5.57
CA SER A 64 -0.39 -1.66 -6.13
C SER A 64 -0.05 -3.03 -6.70
N ASN A 65 -0.36 -4.11 -5.98
CA ASN A 65 -0.06 -5.47 -6.40
C ASN A 65 -0.88 -5.89 -7.63
N SER A 66 -2.15 -5.49 -7.74
CA SER A 66 -2.98 -5.79 -8.92
C SER A 66 -2.44 -5.11 -10.18
N ILE A 67 -1.98 -3.86 -10.06
CA ILE A 67 -1.33 -3.12 -11.15
C ILE A 67 0.01 -3.77 -11.53
N VAL A 68 0.81 -4.13 -10.53
CA VAL A 68 2.13 -4.74 -10.70
C VAL A 68 2.06 -6.14 -11.32
N LYS A 69 1.03 -6.93 -10.99
CA LYS A 69 0.81 -8.28 -11.54
C LYS A 69 0.18 -8.28 -12.94
N SER A 70 -0.36 -7.16 -13.41
CA SER A 70 -0.95 -7.07 -14.74
C SER A 70 0.02 -7.54 -15.84
N LYS A 71 -0.50 -8.19 -16.88
CA LYS A 71 0.30 -8.69 -18.02
C LYS A 71 1.20 -7.60 -18.61
N PHE A 72 0.66 -6.37 -18.72
CA PHE A 72 1.41 -5.20 -19.16
C PHE A 72 2.62 -4.90 -18.26
N SER A 73 2.43 -4.89 -16.94
CA SER A 73 3.51 -4.64 -15.98
C SER A 73 4.53 -5.78 -15.90
N GLN A 74 4.10 -7.01 -16.19
CA GLN A 74 5.02 -8.15 -16.33
C GLN A 74 6.00 -7.94 -17.48
N GLU A 75 5.50 -7.47 -18.63
CA GLU A 75 6.27 -7.28 -19.86
C GLU A 75 7.10 -5.98 -19.86
N ASN A 76 6.58 -4.90 -19.29
CA ASN A 76 7.13 -3.55 -19.48
C ASN A 76 7.80 -2.94 -18.24
N VAL A 77 7.64 -3.53 -17.05
CA VAL A 77 8.15 -2.95 -15.79
C VAL A 77 9.20 -3.86 -15.18
N ALA A 78 10.38 -3.27 -14.92
CA ALA A 78 11.50 -4.00 -14.34
C ALA A 78 11.14 -4.60 -12.97
N PRO A 79 11.52 -5.88 -12.69
CA PRO A 79 11.23 -6.54 -11.41
C PRO A 79 11.67 -5.77 -10.17
N ARG A 80 12.76 -5.02 -10.26
CA ARG A 80 13.24 -4.17 -9.16
C ARG A 80 12.23 -3.11 -8.72
N LEU A 81 11.51 -2.49 -9.67
CA LEU A 81 10.54 -1.43 -9.37
C LEU A 81 9.27 -2.05 -8.78
N LYS A 82 8.85 -3.20 -9.32
CA LYS A 82 7.71 -3.98 -8.80
C LYS A 82 7.90 -4.36 -7.33
N ASN A 83 9.05 -4.95 -7.00
CA ASN A 83 9.36 -5.33 -5.63
C ASN A 83 9.53 -4.10 -4.72
N LEU A 84 10.00 -2.98 -5.26
CA LEU A 84 10.13 -1.74 -4.50
C LEU A 84 8.76 -1.19 -4.11
N ILE A 85 7.81 -1.12 -5.04
CA ILE A 85 6.43 -0.65 -4.79
C ILE A 85 5.71 -1.54 -3.76
N ILE A 86 5.85 -2.87 -3.88
CA ILE A 86 5.26 -3.83 -2.93
C ILE A 86 5.89 -3.68 -1.54
N GLY A 87 7.22 -3.61 -1.47
CA GLY A 87 7.95 -3.47 -0.22
C GLY A 87 7.70 -2.13 0.47
N GLU A 88 7.59 -1.05 -0.31
CA GLU A 88 7.19 0.26 0.16
C GLU A 88 5.78 0.21 0.77
N SER A 89 4.78 -0.24 0.01
CA SER A 89 3.38 -0.14 0.41
C SER A 89 3.10 -0.81 1.75
N GLY A 90 3.71 -1.97 2.01
CA GLY A 90 3.50 -2.65 3.29
C GLY A 90 4.26 -2.08 4.48
N ILE A 91 5.42 -1.43 4.29
CA ILE A 91 6.12 -0.73 5.40
C ILE A 91 5.50 0.65 5.65
N ASN A 92 5.03 1.31 4.59
CA ASN A 92 4.43 2.64 4.65
C ASN A 92 3.16 2.67 5.51
N ASP A 93 2.39 1.57 5.57
CA ASP A 93 1.26 1.41 6.51
C ASP A 93 1.69 1.62 7.96
N GLY A 94 2.81 1.03 8.38
CA GLY A 94 3.33 1.20 9.74
C GLY A 94 3.78 2.62 10.04
N PHE A 95 4.40 3.28 9.06
CA PHE A 95 4.81 4.68 9.21
C PHE A 95 3.62 5.65 9.19
N GLY A 96 2.58 5.34 8.41
CA GLY A 96 1.32 6.07 8.39
C GLY A 96 0.69 6.19 9.77
N LEU A 97 0.71 5.11 10.55
CA LEU A 97 0.25 5.12 11.94
C LEU A 97 1.05 6.08 12.83
N ILE A 98 2.38 6.14 12.65
CA ILE A 98 3.23 7.09 13.40
C ILE A 98 2.76 8.51 13.13
N ILE A 99 2.63 8.86 11.86
CA ILE A 99 2.20 10.19 11.44
C ILE A 99 0.77 10.46 11.95
N LEU A 100 -0.15 9.50 11.86
CA LEU A 100 -1.53 9.64 12.31
C LEU A 100 -1.61 9.97 13.81
N TYR A 101 -0.88 9.23 14.64
CA TYR A 101 -0.85 9.49 16.08
C TYR A 101 -0.16 10.81 16.44
N ILE A 102 0.86 11.23 15.67
CA ILE A 102 1.45 12.57 15.80
C ILE A 102 0.39 13.65 15.48
N SER A 103 -0.33 13.51 14.36
CA SER A 103 -1.41 14.42 13.96
C SER A 103 -2.51 14.51 15.01
N LEU A 104 -2.90 13.38 15.61
CA LEU A 104 -3.84 13.33 16.72
C LEU A 104 -3.39 14.16 17.93
N GLY A 105 -2.09 14.20 18.21
CA GLY A 105 -1.53 15.03 19.28
C GLY A 105 -1.67 16.53 19.08
N PHE A 106 -1.75 16.99 17.83
CA PHE A 106 -2.04 18.39 17.52
C PHE A 106 -3.51 18.76 17.74
N ILE A 107 -4.42 17.78 17.68
CA ILE A 107 -5.86 17.97 17.85
C ILE A 107 -6.24 17.85 19.33
N ILE A 108 -5.82 16.77 19.99
CA ILE A 108 -6.18 16.46 21.37
C ILE A 108 -5.08 16.99 22.30
N ARG A 109 -5.23 18.23 22.78
CA ARG A 109 -4.25 18.86 23.69
C ARG A 109 -4.60 18.62 25.16
N ASN A 110 -4.09 17.51 25.72
CA ASN A 110 -4.17 17.20 27.16
C ASN A 110 -2.77 16.96 27.79
N GLN A 111 -2.64 17.10 29.12
CA GLN A 111 -1.36 16.96 29.84
C GLN A 111 -0.68 15.58 29.64
N ASN A 112 -1.45 14.49 29.48
CA ASN A 112 -0.91 13.13 29.30
C ASN A 112 -0.76 12.70 27.83
N THR A 113 -1.00 13.60 26.87
CA THR A 113 -1.13 13.23 25.44
C THR A 113 0.16 12.65 24.86
N ILE A 114 1.32 13.25 25.20
CA ILE A 114 2.62 12.81 24.66
C ILE A 114 2.92 11.37 25.07
N SER A 115 2.79 11.05 26.37
CA SER A 115 3.01 9.69 26.87
C SER A 115 2.10 8.66 26.20
N LYS A 116 0.81 8.99 26.03
CA LYS A 116 -0.17 8.13 25.36
C LYS A 116 0.19 7.91 23.88
N ILE A 117 0.55 8.96 23.16
CA ILE A 117 0.98 8.87 21.75
C ILE A 117 2.24 8.02 21.61
N CYS A 118 3.23 8.21 22.48
CA CYS A 118 4.44 7.40 22.48
C CYS A 118 4.12 5.91 22.68
N ILE A 119 3.21 5.58 23.60
CA ILE A 119 2.76 4.20 23.84
C ILE A 119 2.01 3.65 22.62
N LEU A 120 1.12 4.43 22.00
CA LEU A 120 0.38 4.03 20.80
C LEU A 120 1.31 3.78 19.61
N ILE A 121 2.32 4.65 19.41
CA ILE A 121 3.33 4.47 18.38
C ILE A 121 4.15 3.20 18.64
N LEU A 122 4.62 3.01 19.89
CA LEU A 122 5.44 1.86 20.27
C LEU A 122 4.68 0.54 20.08
N LYS A 123 3.43 0.48 20.55
CA LYS A 123 2.54 -0.68 20.36
C LYS A 123 2.19 -0.90 18.89
N GLY A 124 1.79 0.16 18.19
CA GLY A 124 1.36 0.10 16.79
C GLY A 124 2.48 -0.32 15.84
N THR A 125 3.73 0.06 16.11
CA THR A 125 4.85 -0.18 15.19
C THR A 125 5.80 -1.27 15.68
N ILE A 126 6.59 -0.99 16.71
CA ILE A 126 7.68 -1.86 17.16
C ILE A 126 7.15 -3.18 17.71
N LEU A 127 6.15 -3.13 18.60
CA LEU A 127 5.57 -4.34 19.17
C LEU A 127 4.92 -5.20 18.08
N SER A 128 4.08 -4.60 17.22
CA SER A 128 3.46 -5.29 16.09
C SER A 128 4.49 -5.93 15.15
N ALA A 129 5.57 -5.21 14.82
CA ALA A 129 6.61 -5.73 13.94
C ALA A 129 7.36 -6.91 14.57
N ILE A 130 7.74 -6.82 15.84
CA ILE A 130 8.42 -7.90 16.56
C ILE A 130 7.51 -9.12 16.68
N SER A 131 6.25 -8.91 17.09
CA SER A 131 5.26 -9.98 17.18
C SER A 131 5.02 -10.64 15.82
N GLY A 132 4.88 -9.86 14.76
CA GLY A 132 4.72 -10.37 13.40
C GLY A 132 5.92 -11.21 12.95
N ILE A 133 7.15 -10.71 13.14
CA ILE A 133 8.37 -11.45 12.81
C ILE A 133 8.42 -12.79 13.57
N LEU A 134 8.12 -12.77 14.88
CA LEU A 134 8.14 -13.97 15.72
C LEU A 134 7.09 -14.99 15.25
N ILE A 135 5.84 -14.55 15.06
CA ILE A 135 4.74 -15.40 14.58
C ILE A 135 5.09 -16.00 13.22
N GLY A 136 5.57 -15.19 12.27
CA GLY A 136 5.92 -15.66 10.93
C GLY A 136 7.11 -16.63 10.93
N TYR A 137 8.12 -16.37 11.77
CA TYR A 137 9.28 -17.25 11.92
C TYR A 137 8.88 -18.63 12.47
N VAL A 138 8.15 -18.64 13.59
CA VAL A 138 7.68 -19.88 14.24
C VAL A 138 6.77 -20.65 13.29
N SER A 139 5.82 -19.95 12.66
CA SER A 139 4.85 -20.56 11.74
C SER A 139 5.52 -21.19 10.52
N ARG A 140 6.58 -20.57 9.97
CA ARG A 140 7.35 -21.16 8.87
C ARG A 140 8.07 -22.43 9.32
N LYS A 141 8.74 -22.39 10.48
CA LYS A 141 9.46 -23.55 11.02
C LYS A 141 8.51 -24.71 11.31
N ALA A 142 7.36 -24.43 11.92
CA ALA A 142 6.32 -25.41 12.17
C ALA A 142 5.80 -26.04 10.87
N LEU A 143 5.44 -25.24 9.87
CA LEU A 143 4.94 -25.76 8.58
C LEU A 143 5.98 -26.64 7.87
N LYS A 144 7.26 -26.20 7.84
CA LYS A 144 8.36 -27.00 7.25
C LYS A 144 8.57 -28.33 7.97
N LEU A 145 8.47 -28.33 9.30
CA LEU A 145 8.60 -29.53 10.10
C LEU A 145 7.47 -30.51 9.76
N CYS A 146 6.22 -30.04 9.78
CA CYS A 146 5.06 -30.85 9.43
C CYS A 146 5.12 -31.39 8.00
N TYR A 147 5.59 -30.59 7.04
CA TYR A 147 5.79 -31.02 5.66
C TYR A 147 6.86 -32.11 5.55
N THR A 148 7.98 -31.96 6.27
CA THR A 148 9.08 -32.94 6.27
C THR A 148 8.65 -34.29 6.85
N TYR A 149 7.72 -34.28 7.81
CA TYR A 149 7.10 -35.49 8.37
C TYR A 149 5.87 -35.97 7.59
N HIS A 150 5.61 -35.44 6.39
CA HIS A 150 4.45 -35.77 5.55
C HIS A 150 3.09 -35.63 6.26
N LEU A 151 2.97 -34.71 7.22
CA LEU A 151 1.74 -34.46 7.97
C LEU A 151 0.77 -33.52 7.22
N VAL A 152 1.25 -32.79 6.21
CA VAL A 152 0.48 -31.74 5.51
C VAL A 152 0.75 -31.81 4.02
N GLY A 153 -0.31 -31.90 3.21
CA GLY A 153 -0.27 -31.76 1.76
C GLY A 153 -0.12 -30.30 1.31
N THR A 154 0.39 -30.11 0.09
CA THR A 154 0.68 -28.77 -0.46
C THR A 154 -0.60 -27.96 -0.73
N GLU A 155 -1.73 -28.62 -0.96
CA GLU A 155 -3.06 -28.02 -1.06
C GLU A 155 -3.48 -27.25 0.21
N ASN A 156 -3.00 -27.67 1.39
CA ASN A 156 -3.34 -27.04 2.67
C ASN A 156 -2.49 -25.80 2.99
N PHE A 157 -1.44 -25.52 2.20
CA PHE A 157 -0.54 -24.39 2.45
C PHE A 157 -1.27 -23.04 2.33
N LEU A 158 -2.26 -22.97 1.46
CA LEU A 158 -3.09 -21.78 1.31
C LEU A 158 -3.95 -21.52 2.56
N ILE A 159 -4.63 -22.56 3.05
CA ILE A 159 -5.45 -22.49 4.26
C ILE A 159 -4.58 -22.04 5.44
N TYR A 160 -3.35 -22.55 5.52
CA TYR A 160 -2.39 -22.12 6.52
C TYR A 160 -2.08 -20.62 6.45
N GLY A 161 -1.84 -20.06 5.26
CA GLY A 161 -1.61 -18.63 5.09
C GLY A 161 -2.81 -17.77 5.50
N ILE A 162 -4.03 -18.22 5.21
CA ILE A 162 -5.27 -17.54 5.60
C ILE A 162 -5.45 -17.59 7.12
N ALA A 163 -5.34 -18.77 7.72
CA ALA A 163 -5.44 -18.97 9.17
C ALA A 163 -4.40 -18.14 9.91
N LEU A 164 -3.16 -18.09 9.40
CA LEU A 164 -2.08 -17.29 9.95
C LEU A 164 -2.35 -15.78 9.86
N THR A 165 -3.01 -15.33 8.78
CA THR A 165 -3.45 -13.94 8.65
C THR A 165 -4.45 -13.60 9.75
N PHE A 166 -5.53 -14.38 9.89
CA PHE A 166 -6.55 -14.14 10.92
C PHE A 166 -5.99 -14.25 12.34
N PHE A 167 -5.11 -15.22 12.59
CA PHE A 167 -4.42 -15.36 13.87
C PHE A 167 -3.58 -14.12 14.21
N SER A 168 -2.82 -13.61 13.23
CA SER A 168 -1.98 -12.41 13.44
C SER A 168 -2.83 -11.17 13.71
N VAL A 169 -3.95 -11.01 12.99
CA VAL A 169 -4.91 -9.91 13.18
C VAL A 169 -5.52 -9.99 14.58
N GLY A 170 -6.11 -11.14 14.96
CA GLY A 170 -6.77 -11.31 16.25
C GLY A 170 -5.81 -11.15 17.44
N MET A 171 -4.57 -11.64 17.31
CA MET A 171 -3.56 -11.44 18.36
C MET A 171 -3.22 -9.96 18.55
N MET A 172 -3.12 -9.17 17.48
CA MET A 172 -2.79 -7.75 17.61
C MET A 172 -3.94 -6.91 18.13
N ASP A 173 -5.18 -7.24 17.78
CA ASP A 173 -6.37 -6.59 18.33
C ASP A 173 -6.41 -6.73 19.86
N LEU A 174 -6.14 -7.93 20.39
CA LEU A 174 -6.05 -8.18 21.84
C LEU A 174 -4.95 -7.36 22.55
N VAL A 175 -3.81 -7.17 21.87
CA VAL A 175 -2.66 -6.42 22.41
C VAL A 175 -2.85 -4.90 22.30
N GLY A 176 -3.75 -4.46 21.41
CA GLY A 176 -3.90 -3.08 20.97
C GLY A 176 -2.72 -2.61 20.11
N GLY A 177 -2.15 -3.52 19.32
CA GLY A 177 -1.12 -3.24 18.31
C GLY A 177 -1.77 -2.91 16.95
N SER A 178 -0.93 -2.81 15.91
CA SER A 178 -1.41 -2.67 14.53
C SER A 178 -1.50 -4.03 13.86
N GLU A 179 -2.69 -4.36 13.37
CA GLU A 179 -2.96 -5.58 12.64
C GLU A 179 -2.23 -5.56 11.28
N MET A 180 -2.23 -4.43 10.57
CA MET A 180 -1.57 -4.28 9.27
C MET A 180 -0.05 -4.49 9.37
N VAL A 181 0.60 -3.82 10.33
CA VAL A 181 2.05 -3.95 10.55
C VAL A 181 2.41 -5.39 10.91
N CYS A 182 1.69 -5.98 11.86
CA CYS A 182 1.95 -7.36 12.27
C CYS A 182 1.78 -8.33 11.10
N VAL A 183 0.66 -8.27 10.36
CA VAL A 183 0.40 -9.15 9.21
C VAL A 183 1.45 -9.00 8.11
N PHE A 184 1.94 -7.79 7.86
CA PHE A 184 3.01 -7.56 6.89
C PHE A 184 4.30 -8.24 7.34
N PHE A 185 4.73 -8.01 8.58
CA PHE A 185 5.95 -8.61 9.13
C PHE A 185 5.83 -10.13 9.32
N THR A 186 4.65 -10.66 9.66
CA THR A 186 4.37 -12.09 9.64
C THR A 186 4.57 -12.66 8.24
N GLY A 187 4.01 -12.03 7.22
CA GLY A 187 4.16 -12.47 5.83
C GLY A 187 5.61 -12.49 5.36
N THR A 188 6.37 -11.42 5.64
CA THR A 188 7.79 -11.34 5.25
C THR A 188 8.69 -12.33 6.00
N ALA A 189 8.46 -12.55 7.29
CA ALA A 189 9.20 -13.54 8.07
C ALA A 189 8.83 -14.98 7.68
N PHE A 190 7.57 -15.21 7.32
CA PHE A 190 7.06 -16.49 6.87
C PHE A 190 7.58 -16.89 5.48
N SER A 191 7.70 -15.95 4.54
CA SER A 191 8.26 -16.20 3.21
C SER A 191 9.78 -15.98 3.10
N TRP A 192 10.46 -15.73 4.23
CA TRP A 192 11.83 -15.20 4.27
C TRP A 192 12.87 -16.00 3.48
N ASP A 193 12.74 -17.32 3.39
CA ASP A 193 13.69 -18.19 2.69
C ASP A 193 13.19 -18.69 1.33
N GLU A 194 12.15 -18.06 0.78
CA GLU A 194 11.53 -18.38 -0.52
C GLU A 194 10.94 -19.79 -0.65
N TRP A 195 11.15 -20.70 0.31
CA TRP A 195 10.65 -22.07 0.22
C TRP A 195 9.15 -22.13 0.01
N PHE A 196 8.38 -21.36 0.80
CA PHE A 196 6.93 -21.31 0.65
C PHE A 196 6.52 -20.79 -0.73
N ILE A 197 7.19 -19.75 -1.22
CA ILE A 197 6.90 -19.13 -2.52
C ILE A 197 7.09 -20.14 -3.65
N LEU A 198 8.18 -20.91 -3.59
CA LEU A 198 8.50 -21.93 -4.58
C LEU A 198 7.45 -23.04 -4.59
N GLU A 199 7.04 -23.53 -3.43
CA GLU A 199 6.03 -24.60 -3.35
C GLU A 199 4.62 -24.14 -3.74
N THR A 200 4.30 -22.85 -3.55
CA THR A 200 3.00 -22.31 -3.97
C THR A 200 3.02 -21.65 -5.35
N ARG A 201 4.13 -21.73 -6.10
CA ARG A 201 4.30 -20.98 -7.35
C ARG A 201 3.26 -21.32 -8.43
N GLU A 202 2.86 -22.58 -8.49
CA GLU A 202 1.85 -23.05 -9.46
C GLU A 202 0.41 -22.80 -8.98
N SER A 203 0.24 -22.45 -7.70
CA SER A 203 -1.07 -22.20 -7.13
C SER A 203 -1.58 -20.80 -7.48
N ARG A 204 -2.61 -20.75 -8.33
CA ARG A 204 -3.33 -19.51 -8.67
C ARG A 204 -4.29 -19.06 -7.56
N LEU A 205 -4.49 -19.87 -6.53
CA LEU A 205 -5.49 -19.62 -5.50
C LEU A 205 -5.26 -18.30 -4.76
N GLN A 206 -4.01 -17.90 -4.53
CA GLN A 206 -3.70 -16.61 -3.89
C GLN A 206 -4.18 -15.42 -4.74
N GLU A 207 -4.05 -15.51 -6.07
CA GLU A 207 -4.52 -14.47 -6.99
C GLU A 207 -6.04 -14.42 -7.04
N VAL A 208 -6.70 -15.59 -7.03
CA VAL A 208 -8.17 -15.69 -6.98
C VAL A 208 -8.69 -15.07 -5.70
N ILE A 209 -8.09 -15.40 -4.54
CA ILE A 209 -8.45 -14.83 -3.25
C ILE A 209 -8.25 -13.32 -3.22
N ASP A 210 -7.07 -12.84 -3.62
CA ASP A 210 -6.76 -11.41 -3.69
C ASP A 210 -7.84 -10.69 -4.55
N SER A 211 -8.20 -11.25 -5.70
CA SER A 211 -9.22 -10.70 -6.60
C SER A 211 -10.63 -10.71 -6.00
N LEU A 212 -11.03 -11.82 -5.36
CA LEU A 212 -12.34 -11.96 -4.72
C LEU A 212 -12.52 -10.97 -3.56
N PHE A 213 -11.54 -10.88 -2.65
CA PHE A 213 -11.61 -9.94 -1.52
C PHE A 213 -11.58 -8.50 -2.00
N SER A 214 -10.71 -8.17 -2.96
CA SER A 214 -10.61 -6.80 -3.50
C SER A 214 -11.89 -6.37 -4.19
N SER A 215 -12.44 -7.21 -5.08
CA SER A 215 -13.67 -6.90 -5.81
C SER A 215 -14.87 -6.77 -4.86
N THR A 216 -15.02 -7.70 -3.91
CA THR A 216 -16.06 -7.64 -2.88
C THR A 216 -15.94 -6.35 -2.06
N PHE A 217 -14.71 -6.01 -1.64
CA PHE A 217 -14.47 -4.76 -0.91
C PHE A 217 -14.84 -3.53 -1.73
N PHE A 218 -14.41 -3.41 -2.98
CA PHE A 218 -14.68 -2.22 -3.80
C PHE A 218 -16.15 -2.08 -4.19
N VAL A 219 -16.87 -3.18 -4.41
CA VAL A 219 -18.33 -3.17 -4.61
C VAL A 219 -19.02 -2.67 -3.35
N PHE A 220 -18.67 -3.24 -2.18
CA PHE A 220 -19.22 -2.81 -0.90
C PHE A 220 -18.90 -1.33 -0.61
N PHE A 221 -17.64 -0.94 -0.75
CA PHE A 221 -17.19 0.44 -0.58
C PHE A 221 -17.96 1.39 -1.49
N GLY A 222 -18.05 1.10 -2.79
CA GLY A 222 -18.79 1.92 -3.76
C GLY A 222 -20.27 2.10 -3.38
N SER A 223 -20.91 1.07 -2.81
CA SER A 223 -22.29 1.16 -2.33
C SER A 223 -22.46 2.04 -1.07
N ARG A 224 -21.38 2.30 -0.33
CA ARG A 224 -21.40 3.05 0.93
C ARG A 224 -21.03 4.52 0.77
N ILE A 225 -20.52 4.94 -0.39
CA ILE A 225 -20.18 6.33 -0.67
C ILE A 225 -21.46 7.18 -0.66
N ASP A 226 -21.49 8.19 0.21
CA ASP A 226 -22.56 9.18 0.23
C ASP A 226 -22.26 10.31 -0.78
N PHE A 227 -22.77 10.16 -2.00
CA PHE A 227 -22.59 11.15 -3.07
C PHE A 227 -23.25 12.50 -2.77
N SER A 228 -24.14 12.59 -1.78
CA SER A 228 -24.74 13.88 -1.40
C SER A 228 -23.74 14.82 -0.74
N ARG A 229 -22.67 14.28 -0.15
CA ARG A 229 -21.57 15.03 0.47
C ARG A 229 -20.45 15.39 -0.50
N PHE A 230 -20.64 15.06 -1.77
CA PHE A 230 -19.69 15.38 -2.82
C PHE A 230 -19.67 16.89 -3.08
N SER A 231 -18.48 17.49 -3.06
CA SER A 231 -18.28 18.87 -3.47
C SER A 231 -17.20 18.95 -4.55
N PHE A 232 -17.35 19.91 -5.45
CA PHE A 232 -16.40 20.13 -6.53
C PHE A 232 -15.00 20.49 -6.01
N ASN A 233 -14.92 21.21 -4.88
CA ASN A 233 -13.67 21.53 -4.22
C ASN A 233 -12.93 20.28 -3.72
N ILE A 234 -13.66 19.33 -3.12
CA ILE A 234 -13.08 18.05 -2.67
C ILE A 234 -12.62 17.21 -3.87
N LEU A 235 -13.39 17.20 -4.97
CA LEU A 235 -12.97 16.52 -6.20
C LEU A 235 -11.66 17.10 -6.75
N ILE A 236 -11.57 18.42 -6.92
CA ILE A 236 -10.35 19.07 -7.40
C ILE A 236 -9.20 18.79 -6.43
N GLY A 237 -9.42 18.95 -5.12
CA GLY A 237 -8.42 18.65 -4.11
C GLY A 237 -7.91 17.21 -4.22
N SER A 238 -8.81 16.24 -4.42
CA SER A 238 -8.47 14.84 -4.62
C SER A 238 -7.60 14.63 -5.86
N LEU A 239 -7.95 15.23 -7.00
CA LEU A 239 -7.15 15.15 -8.23
C LEU A 239 -5.77 15.80 -8.04
N VAL A 240 -5.72 16.95 -7.38
CA VAL A 240 -4.46 17.67 -7.08
C VAL A 240 -3.57 16.84 -6.15
N ILE A 241 -4.13 16.16 -5.14
CA ILE A 241 -3.39 15.24 -4.27
C ILE A 241 -2.73 14.13 -5.10
N LEU A 242 -3.49 13.49 -5.99
CA LEU A 242 -2.98 12.38 -6.80
C LEU A 242 -1.87 12.83 -7.77
N LEU A 243 -1.97 14.04 -8.32
CA LEU A 243 -0.97 14.59 -9.24
C LEU A 243 0.29 15.13 -8.54
N LEU A 244 0.14 15.79 -7.38
CA LEU A 244 1.22 16.58 -6.77
C LEU A 244 1.89 15.92 -5.59
N ARG A 245 1.22 15.03 -4.84
CA ARG A 245 1.84 14.52 -3.61
C ARG A 245 3.10 13.71 -3.90
N ARG A 246 3.07 12.89 -4.96
CA ARG A 246 4.04 11.80 -5.15
C ARG A 246 4.90 11.93 -6.41
N PRO A 247 4.36 12.17 -7.63
CA PRO A 247 5.19 12.27 -8.83
C PRO A 247 6.31 13.33 -8.76
N PRO A 248 6.07 14.56 -8.26
CA PRO A 248 7.13 15.56 -8.10
C PRO A 248 8.20 15.16 -7.08
N VAL A 249 7.78 14.59 -5.94
CA VAL A 249 8.69 14.19 -4.86
C VAL A 249 9.63 13.09 -5.35
N PHE A 250 9.10 12.04 -5.97
CA PHE A 250 9.94 10.99 -6.57
C PHE A 250 10.85 11.53 -7.67
N TYR A 251 10.37 12.44 -8.51
CA TYR A 251 11.21 13.05 -9.54
C TYR A 251 12.42 13.79 -8.95
N ILE A 252 12.20 14.59 -7.90
CA ILE A 252 13.26 15.38 -7.23
C ILE A 252 14.23 14.46 -6.48
N PHE A 253 13.71 13.55 -5.66
CA PHE A 253 14.51 12.73 -4.74
C PHE A 253 15.04 11.42 -5.35
N ARG A 254 14.76 11.14 -6.63
CA ARG A 254 15.19 9.89 -7.32
C ARG A 254 16.66 9.53 -7.12
N ARG A 255 17.56 10.51 -7.05
CA ARG A 255 19.02 10.27 -6.93
C ARG A 255 19.42 9.62 -5.61
N PHE A 256 18.58 9.74 -4.58
CA PHE A 256 18.80 9.13 -3.29
C PHE A 256 18.31 7.68 -3.23
N ILE A 257 17.56 7.21 -4.24
CA ILE A 257 16.95 5.88 -4.29
C ILE A 257 17.70 5.03 -5.32
N PRO A 258 18.63 4.14 -4.91
CA PRO A 258 19.48 3.36 -5.81
C PRO A 258 18.72 2.54 -6.86
N GLU A 259 17.49 2.14 -6.55
CA GLU A 259 16.61 1.33 -7.41
C GLU A 259 15.97 2.14 -8.51
N ILE A 260 16.09 3.47 -8.52
CA ILE A 260 15.56 4.33 -9.58
C ILE A 260 16.72 4.83 -10.43
N ARG A 261 16.80 4.37 -11.69
CA ARG A 261 17.92 4.72 -12.58
C ARG A 261 17.61 5.98 -13.37
N ASN A 262 16.38 6.10 -13.86
CA ASN A 262 16.02 7.10 -14.85
C ASN A 262 14.82 7.95 -14.42
N ARG A 263 14.66 9.14 -15.02
CA ARG A 263 13.53 10.04 -14.75
C ARG A 263 12.17 9.39 -15.04
N LYS A 264 12.10 8.55 -16.09
CA LYS A 264 10.88 7.81 -16.45
C LYS A 264 10.46 6.84 -15.35
N GLU A 265 11.43 6.17 -14.72
CA GLU A 265 11.16 5.24 -13.61
C GLU A 265 10.74 5.97 -12.35
N ALA A 266 11.31 7.16 -12.10
CA ALA A 266 10.90 8.01 -10.99
C ALA A 266 9.44 8.46 -11.14
N LEU A 267 9.04 8.92 -12.32
CA LEU A 267 7.65 9.27 -12.61
C LEU A 267 6.73 8.05 -12.54
N PHE A 268 7.18 6.89 -13.02
CA PHE A 268 6.42 5.64 -12.95
C PHE A 268 6.14 5.24 -11.50
N ILE A 269 7.16 5.12 -10.65
CA ILE A 269 6.97 4.79 -9.21
C ILE A 269 6.18 5.89 -8.50
N GLY A 270 6.42 7.15 -8.88
CA GLY A 270 5.71 8.29 -8.34
C GLY A 270 4.22 8.28 -8.68
N TRP A 271 3.84 7.75 -9.85
CA TRP A 271 2.44 7.57 -10.24
C TRP A 271 1.83 6.32 -9.62
N PHE A 272 2.52 5.17 -9.68
CA PHE A 272 1.97 3.88 -9.25
C PHE A 272 2.12 3.64 -7.73
N GLY A 273 1.56 4.55 -6.93
CA GLY A 273 1.36 4.44 -5.49
C GLY A 273 -0.07 4.80 -5.11
N PRO A 274 -1.07 4.00 -5.52
CA PRO A 274 -2.48 4.28 -5.30
C PRO A 274 -2.83 4.38 -3.81
N ILE A 275 -3.87 5.16 -3.53
CA ILE A 275 -4.49 5.28 -2.22
C ILE A 275 -5.67 4.32 -2.21
N GLY A 276 -5.77 3.49 -1.18
CA GLY A 276 -6.76 2.43 -1.15
C GLY A 276 -7.29 2.15 0.24
N ILE A 277 -7.41 0.87 0.55
CA ILE A 277 -8.17 0.32 1.68
C ILE A 277 -7.58 0.79 3.01
N GLY A 278 -6.25 0.85 3.10
CA GLY A 278 -5.53 1.33 4.28
C GLY A 278 -5.98 2.73 4.73
N ALA A 279 -6.18 3.64 3.77
CA ALA A 279 -6.60 5.01 4.06
C ALA A 279 -7.99 5.08 4.70
N LEU A 280 -8.93 4.24 4.24
CA LEU A 280 -10.28 4.15 4.81
C LEU A 280 -10.24 3.60 6.24
N PHE A 281 -9.43 2.58 6.49
CA PHE A 281 -9.24 2.01 7.82
C PHE A 281 -8.70 3.06 8.82
N TYR A 282 -7.67 3.82 8.42
CA TYR A 282 -7.13 4.88 9.26
C TYR A 282 -8.13 6.02 9.47
N SER A 283 -8.90 6.38 8.44
CA SER A 283 -9.95 7.40 8.54
C SER A 283 -11.07 7.01 9.50
N LEU A 284 -11.54 5.76 9.47
CA LEU A 284 -12.51 5.25 10.45
C LEU A 284 -11.96 5.26 11.88
N THR A 285 -10.68 4.91 12.04
CA THR A 285 -10.00 4.97 13.34
C THR A 285 -9.93 6.41 13.85
N LEU A 286 -9.59 7.35 12.96
CA LEU A 286 -9.55 8.78 13.25
C LEU A 286 -10.91 9.32 13.67
N ASP A 287 -11.96 9.01 12.91
CA ASP A 287 -13.33 9.46 13.17
C ASP A 287 -13.85 8.91 14.51
N LYS A 288 -13.54 7.66 14.85
CA LYS A 288 -13.85 7.09 16.16
C LYS A 288 -13.15 7.82 17.32
N LEU A 289 -11.95 8.32 17.11
CA LEU A 289 -11.14 8.97 18.16
C LEU A 289 -11.51 10.43 18.39
N ILE A 290 -11.88 11.18 17.34
CA ILE A 290 -12.14 12.62 17.41
C ILE A 290 -13.64 12.95 17.33
N GLY A 291 -14.48 12.01 16.89
CA GLY A 291 -15.91 12.25 16.68
C GLY A 291 -16.21 13.13 15.45
N THR A 292 -15.32 13.10 14.46
CA THR A 292 -15.46 13.79 13.17
C THR A 292 -16.01 12.85 12.09
N VAL A 293 -16.37 13.41 10.93
CA VAL A 293 -16.69 12.64 9.72
C VAL A 293 -15.68 13.03 8.64
N THR A 294 -14.50 12.43 8.71
CA THR A 294 -13.41 12.58 7.73
C THR A 294 -13.44 11.50 6.66
N ILE A 295 -14.18 10.41 6.91
CA ILE A 295 -14.38 9.30 5.98
C ILE A 295 -14.93 9.75 4.63
N ASP A 296 -15.76 10.78 4.57
CA ASP A 296 -16.34 11.28 3.32
C ASP A 296 -15.26 11.82 2.37
N TYR A 297 -14.37 12.68 2.90
CA TYR A 297 -13.26 13.24 2.13
C TYR A 297 -12.33 12.11 1.66
N VAL A 298 -11.91 11.24 2.58
CA VAL A 298 -11.00 10.13 2.28
C VAL A 298 -11.61 9.18 1.25
N SER A 299 -12.91 8.92 1.32
CA SER A 299 -13.63 8.06 0.36
C SER A 299 -13.59 8.63 -1.05
N ILE A 300 -13.75 9.94 -1.22
CA ILE A 300 -13.66 10.57 -2.54
C ILE A 300 -12.24 10.47 -3.09
N VAL A 301 -11.20 10.70 -2.26
CA VAL A 301 -9.81 10.54 -2.71
C VAL A 301 -9.52 9.10 -3.12
N VAL A 302 -9.97 8.11 -2.34
CA VAL A 302 -9.81 6.67 -2.63
C VAL A 302 -10.55 6.30 -3.92
N LEU A 303 -11.76 6.80 -4.12
CA LEU A 303 -12.53 6.59 -5.36
C LEU A 303 -11.78 7.15 -6.57
N CYS A 304 -11.32 8.40 -6.52
CA CYS A 304 -10.52 9.01 -7.58
C CYS A 304 -9.23 8.22 -7.83
N SER A 305 -8.57 7.75 -6.77
CA SER A 305 -7.34 6.97 -6.89
C SER A 305 -7.58 5.63 -7.58
N ALA A 306 -8.60 4.88 -7.16
CA ALA A 306 -8.95 3.60 -7.74
C ALA A 306 -9.29 3.72 -9.23
N ILE A 307 -10.09 4.74 -9.61
CA ILE A 307 -10.47 5.00 -11.01
C ILE A 307 -9.24 5.40 -11.83
N LEU A 308 -8.48 6.42 -11.41
CA LEU A 308 -7.38 6.95 -12.21
C LEU A 308 -6.27 5.92 -12.40
N HIS A 309 -5.81 5.26 -11.33
CA HIS A 309 -4.76 4.26 -11.44
C HIS A 309 -5.25 3.00 -12.17
N GLY A 310 -6.50 2.60 -11.95
CA GLY A 310 -7.13 1.47 -12.65
C GLY A 310 -7.24 1.68 -14.16
N LEU A 311 -7.61 2.89 -14.60
CA LEU A 311 -7.71 3.24 -16.02
C LEU A 311 -6.35 3.51 -16.68
N THR A 312 -5.34 3.92 -15.90
CA THR A 312 -4.04 4.29 -16.47
C THR A 312 -3.37 3.12 -17.21
N VAL A 313 -3.42 1.90 -16.66
CA VAL A 313 -2.74 0.74 -17.26
C VAL A 313 -3.35 0.33 -18.61
N PRO A 314 -4.68 0.16 -18.75
CA PRO A 314 -5.31 -0.07 -20.05
C PRO A 314 -5.02 1.03 -21.08
N LEU A 315 -5.05 2.31 -20.66
CA LEU A 315 -4.80 3.44 -21.56
C LEU A 315 -3.38 3.45 -22.09
N ILE A 316 -2.38 3.27 -21.23
CA ILE A 316 -0.97 3.17 -21.64
C ILE A 316 -0.79 2.01 -22.62
N LYS A 317 -1.38 0.85 -22.32
CA LYS A 317 -1.30 -0.32 -23.20
C LYS A 317 -1.90 -0.03 -24.57
N TYR A 318 -3.11 0.55 -24.61
CA TYR A 318 -3.77 0.93 -25.85
C TYR A 318 -2.92 1.90 -26.70
N THR A 319 -2.32 2.92 -26.07
CA THR A 319 -1.45 3.86 -26.75
C THR A 319 -0.20 3.18 -27.32
N ILE A 320 0.44 2.28 -26.59
CA ILE A 320 1.63 1.55 -27.07
C ILE A 320 1.26 0.64 -28.24
N THR A 321 0.20 -0.15 -28.14
CA THR A 321 -0.25 -1.04 -29.22
C THR A 321 -0.62 -0.26 -30.48
N LYS A 322 -1.24 0.92 -30.33
CA LYS A 322 -1.55 1.80 -31.47
C LYS A 322 -0.29 2.33 -32.15
N ILE A 323 0.71 2.78 -31.37
CA ILE A 323 1.99 3.26 -31.91
C ILE A 323 2.72 2.13 -32.64
N GLU A 324 2.76 0.92 -32.08
CA GLU A 324 3.37 -0.24 -32.72
C GLU A 324 2.67 -0.55 -34.05
N TYR A 325 1.34 -0.60 -34.05
CA TYR A 325 0.53 -0.82 -35.25
C TYR A 325 0.81 0.24 -36.34
N ASP A 326 0.72 1.53 -35.99
CA ASP A 326 0.97 2.64 -36.92
C ASP A 326 2.42 2.64 -37.44
N SER A 327 3.39 2.18 -36.64
CA SER A 327 4.79 2.07 -37.05
C SER A 327 5.02 0.91 -38.03
N THR A 328 4.38 -0.24 -37.80
CA THR A 328 4.42 -1.39 -38.73
C THR A 328 3.69 -1.09 -40.04
N GLU A 329 2.55 -0.41 -39.99
CA GLU A 329 1.79 -0.01 -41.18
C GLU A 329 2.60 0.97 -42.05
N ASN A 330 3.26 1.96 -41.43
CA ASN A 330 4.16 2.87 -42.13
C ASN A 330 5.40 2.18 -42.73
N LEU A 331 5.93 1.15 -42.07
CA LEU A 331 7.03 0.33 -42.60
C LEU A 331 6.60 -0.50 -43.80
N ILE A 332 5.41 -1.13 -43.74
CA ILE A 332 4.83 -1.91 -44.84
C ILE A 332 4.54 -1.00 -46.04
N ASN A 333 3.93 0.18 -45.81
CA ASN A 333 3.66 1.13 -46.89
C ASN A 333 4.93 1.67 -47.55
N ARG A 334 6.05 1.79 -46.83
CA ARG A 334 7.37 2.15 -47.41
C ARG A 334 8.08 1.00 -48.13
N MET A 335 7.64 -0.25 -47.94
CA MET A 335 8.16 -1.40 -48.70
C MET A 335 7.36 -1.68 -49.97
N ILE A 336 6.11 -1.20 -50.04
CA ILE A 336 5.17 -1.45 -51.15
C ILE A 336 5.21 -0.32 -52.19
N PHE A 337 5.72 0.87 -51.85
CA PHE A 337 5.93 2.01 -52.74
C PHE A 337 7.41 2.40 -52.80
#